data_AF-A0A1F9AWM8-F1
#
_entry.id   AF-A0A1F9AWM8-F1
#
_cell.length_a   1.000
_cell.length_b   1.000
_cell.length_c   1.000
_cell.angle_alpha   90.00
_cell.angle_beta   90.00
_cell.angle_gamma   90.00
#
_symmetry.space_group_name_H-M   'P 1'
#
loop_
_entity.id
_entity.type
_entity.pdbx_description
1 polymer ?
#
loop_
_entity_poly.entity_id
_entity_poly.type
_entity_poly.pdbx_seq_one_letter_code
_entity_poly.pdbx_strand_id
1 'polypeptide(L)'
;MAAVGFGLAFSLVGAKDGDLQAKLLADAGKTFTGPQDPGFISYDRVLRDYLVKRINRQFGIPLDPKIYSGFDLLEIEALLKCKKSNESLDPYLTKFKKRP
;
A
#
# COMPACT_ATOMS: atom_id res chain seq x y z
N MET A 1 -15.51 -51.23 -10.17
CA MET A 1 -15.39 -49.98 -9.41
C MET A 1 -13.98 -49.45 -9.63
N ALA A 2 -13.84 -48.35 -10.38
CA ALA A 2 -12.56 -47.71 -10.63
C ALA A 2 -12.59 -46.34 -9.92
N ALA A 3 -11.72 -46.15 -8.94
CA ALA A 3 -11.45 -44.83 -8.36
C ALA A 3 -10.05 -44.42 -8.81
N VAL A 4 -10.02 -43.53 -9.79
CA VAL A 4 -8.83 -42.88 -10.33
C VAL A 4 -8.32 -41.89 -9.28
N GLY A 5 -7.02 -41.96 -9.01
CA GLY A 5 -6.36 -41.07 -8.06
C GLY A 5 -6.25 -39.63 -8.54
N PHE A 6 -6.06 -38.71 -7.59
CA PHE A 6 -5.46 -37.41 -7.83
C PHE A 6 -4.82 -36.91 -6.53
N GLY A 7 -3.63 -37.42 -6.22
CA GLY A 7 -2.78 -36.84 -5.19
C GLY A 7 -2.15 -35.57 -5.75
N LEU A 8 -2.74 -34.41 -5.44
CA LEU A 8 -2.14 -33.12 -5.71
C LEU A 8 -0.92 -32.95 -4.80
N ALA A 9 0.26 -33.28 -5.32
CA ALA A 9 1.53 -32.82 -4.76
C ALA A 9 1.64 -31.31 -5.02
N PHE A 10 1.17 -30.50 -4.08
CA PHE A 10 1.48 -29.07 -4.02
C PHE A 10 2.91 -28.94 -3.48
N SER A 11 3.89 -29.06 -4.36
CA SER A 11 5.28 -28.71 -4.07
C SER A 11 5.69 -27.57 -4.98
N LEU A 12 5.39 -26.34 -4.57
CA LEU A 12 5.98 -25.15 -5.17
C LEU A 12 5.89 -23.97 -4.18
N VAL A 13 7.05 -23.34 -3.91
CA VAL A 13 7.31 -22.16 -3.07
C VAL A 13 7.74 -22.44 -1.61
N GLY A 14 8.79 -23.24 -1.42
CA GLY A 14 9.33 -23.57 -0.08
C GLY A 14 10.39 -22.62 0.52
N ALA A 15 10.66 -21.42 -0.03
CA ALA A 15 11.79 -20.60 0.45
C ALA A 15 11.43 -19.18 0.92
N LYS A 16 10.23 -18.66 0.60
CA LYS A 16 9.77 -17.33 1.05
C LYS A 16 8.69 -17.40 2.12
N ASP A 17 8.00 -18.54 2.22
CA ASP A 17 6.89 -18.71 3.14
C ASP A 17 7.32 -18.91 4.60
N GLY A 18 8.55 -19.41 4.84
CA GLY A 18 9.06 -19.62 6.20
C GLY A 18 9.29 -18.31 6.98
N ASP A 19 9.85 -17.28 6.33
CA ASP A 19 10.07 -15.97 6.95
C ASP A 19 8.74 -15.21 7.16
N LEU A 20 7.80 -15.35 6.21
CA LEU A 20 6.48 -14.76 6.32
C LEU A 20 5.65 -15.44 7.41
N GLN A 21 5.65 -16.77 7.50
CA GLN A 21 4.99 -17.52 8.58
C GLN A 21 5.62 -17.23 9.93
N ALA A 22 6.95 -17.12 10.03
CA ALA A 22 7.63 -16.80 11.28
C ALA A 22 7.26 -15.40 11.79
N LYS A 23 7.16 -14.39 10.91
CA LYS A 23 6.67 -13.05 11.27
C LYS A 23 5.21 -13.07 11.67
N LEU A 24 4.38 -13.82 10.94
CA LEU A 24 2.95 -13.92 11.21
C LEU A 24 2.68 -14.63 12.55
N LEU A 25 3.48 -15.64 12.90
CA LEU A 25 3.49 -16.29 14.22
C LEU A 25 4.04 -15.37 15.32
N ALA A 26 5.07 -14.56 15.02
CA ALA A 26 5.61 -13.60 15.97
C ALA A 26 4.62 -12.47 16.31
N ASP A 27 3.68 -12.17 15.42
CA ASP A 27 2.61 -11.19 15.64
C ASP A 27 1.31 -11.83 16.15
N ALA A 28 1.16 -13.15 16.04
CA ALA A 28 0.01 -13.88 16.55
C ALA A 28 -0.05 -13.80 18.09
N GLY A 29 -1.14 -13.24 18.60
CA GLY A 29 -1.36 -13.05 20.05
C GLY A 29 -0.91 -11.69 20.60
N LYS A 30 -0.32 -10.82 19.79
CA LYS A 30 -0.09 -9.43 20.18
C LYS A 30 -1.40 -8.66 20.17
N THR A 31 -1.88 -8.29 21.34
CA THR A 31 -3.01 -7.36 21.49
C THR A 31 -2.45 -5.95 21.64
N PHE A 32 -2.72 -5.10 20.64
CA PHE A 32 -2.36 -3.69 20.73
C PHE A 32 -3.48 -2.95 21.44
N THR A 33 -3.14 -2.18 22.47
CA THR A 33 -4.08 -1.38 23.26
C THR A 33 -4.53 -0.09 22.55
N GLY A 34 -3.90 0.22 21.41
CA GLY A 34 -4.21 1.38 20.58
C GLY A 34 -5.08 1.04 19.36
N PRO A 35 -5.56 2.07 18.64
CA PRO A 35 -6.43 1.89 17.47
C PRO A 35 -5.72 1.26 16.27
N GLN A 36 -4.38 1.24 16.24
CA GLN A 36 -3.57 0.67 15.16
C GLN A 36 -2.29 0.03 15.71
N ASP A 37 -1.83 -1.01 15.00
CA ASP A 37 -0.54 -1.65 15.24
C ASP A 37 0.64 -0.69 14.94
N PRO A 38 1.61 -0.52 15.86
CA PRO A 38 2.83 0.23 15.61
C PRO A 38 3.61 -0.22 14.37
N GLY A 39 3.60 -1.52 14.07
CA GLY A 39 4.20 -2.09 12.86
C GLY A 39 3.54 -1.49 11.61
N PHE A 40 2.21 -1.53 11.56
CA PHE A 40 1.41 -0.90 10.51
C PHE A 40 1.68 0.61 10.36
N ILE A 41 1.77 1.37 11.47
CA ILE A 41 2.06 2.83 11.41
C ILE A 41 3.40 3.11 10.74
N SER A 42 4.43 2.33 11.09
CA SER A 42 5.75 2.49 10.49
C SER A 42 5.77 2.13 9.00
N TYR A 43 5.08 1.04 8.64
CA TYR A 43 4.93 0.60 7.26
C TYR A 43 4.17 1.63 6.41
N ASP A 44 3.03 2.12 6.90
CA ASP A 44 2.22 3.12 6.19
C ASP A 44 3.02 4.39 5.93
N ARG A 45 3.81 4.86 6.90
CA ARG A 45 4.67 6.04 6.70
C ARG A 45 5.69 5.84 5.58
N VAL A 46 6.37 4.70 5.54
CA VAL A 46 7.35 4.39 4.48
C VAL A 46 6.66 4.30 3.12
N LEU A 47 5.46 3.71 3.08
CA LEU A 47 4.66 3.61 1.86
C LEU A 47 4.27 4.99 1.33
N ARG A 48 3.80 5.89 2.20
CA ARG A 48 3.46 7.27 1.81
C ARG A 48 4.68 8.05 1.30
N ASP A 49 5.82 7.95 1.98
CA ASP A 49 7.07 8.58 1.55
C ASP A 49 7.50 8.08 0.16
N TYR A 50 7.36 6.78 -0.11
CA TYR A 50 7.65 6.20 -1.41
C TYR A 50 6.71 6.74 -2.50
N LEU A 51 5.41 6.78 -2.24
CA LEU A 51 4.41 7.26 -3.20
C LEU A 51 4.63 8.73 -3.55
N VAL A 52 4.89 9.59 -2.56
CA VAL A 52 5.23 11.00 -2.79
C VAL A 52 6.44 11.14 -3.70
N LYS A 53 7.53 10.40 -3.42
CA LYS A 53 8.74 10.43 -4.27
C LYS A 53 8.45 9.96 -5.68
N ARG A 54 7.62 8.92 -5.84
CA ARG A 54 7.21 8.40 -7.16
C ARG A 54 6.42 9.43 -7.95
N ILE A 55 5.42 10.06 -7.33
CA ILE A 55 4.58 11.08 -7.95
C ILE A 55 5.43 12.29 -8.36
N ASN A 56 6.30 12.78 -7.47
CA ASN A 56 7.19 13.89 -7.79
C ASN A 56 8.13 13.55 -8.96
N ARG A 57 8.67 12.34 -9.00
CA ARG A 57 9.55 11.90 -10.09
C ARG A 57 8.83 11.80 -11.44
N GLN A 58 7.58 11.34 -11.45
CA GLN A 58 6.83 11.11 -12.69
C GLN A 58 6.12 12.38 -13.20
N PHE A 59 5.62 13.22 -12.30
CA PHE A 59 4.74 14.33 -12.63
C PHE A 59 5.29 15.70 -12.19
N GLY A 60 6.42 15.74 -11.48
CA GLY A 60 7.03 16.99 -10.99
C GLY A 60 6.27 17.66 -9.86
N ILE A 61 5.38 16.95 -9.17
CA ILE A 61 4.49 17.52 -8.15
C ILE A 61 5.01 17.18 -6.75
N PRO A 62 5.39 18.18 -5.95
CA PRO A 62 5.74 17.97 -4.56
C PRO A 62 4.48 17.78 -3.71
N LEU A 63 4.37 16.63 -3.04
CA LEU A 63 3.30 16.32 -2.08
C LEU A 63 3.92 16.09 -0.70
N ASP A 64 3.14 16.28 0.38
CA ASP A 64 3.57 16.00 1.74
C ASP A 64 2.95 14.67 2.23
N PRO A 65 3.76 13.66 2.58
CA PRO A 65 3.28 12.37 3.07
C PRO A 65 2.61 12.43 4.45
N LYS A 66 2.61 13.58 5.13
CA LYS A 66 1.88 13.82 6.39
C LYS A 66 0.47 14.37 6.16
N ILE A 67 0.25 15.07 5.05
CA ILE A 67 -1.04 15.72 4.73
C ILE A 67 -1.98 14.71 4.08
N TYR A 68 -1.44 13.87 3.21
CA TYR A 68 -2.20 12.92 2.40
C TYR A 68 -2.13 11.52 2.98
N SER A 69 -3.26 10.80 2.98
CA SER A 69 -3.32 9.36 3.23
C SER A 69 -2.63 8.58 2.10
N GLY A 70 -2.23 7.33 2.37
CA GLY A 70 -1.73 6.44 1.32
C GLY A 70 -2.73 6.25 0.18
N PHE A 71 -4.03 6.17 0.51
CA PHE A 71 -5.10 6.12 -0.49
C PHE A 71 -5.20 7.42 -1.30
N ASP A 72 -5.15 8.58 -0.64
CA ASP A 72 -5.19 9.89 -1.32
C ASP A 72 -4.05 10.00 -2.34
N LEU A 73 -2.84 9.56 -1.97
CA LEU A 73 -1.68 9.56 -2.86
C LEU A 73 -1.87 8.63 -4.08
N LEU A 74 -2.43 7.44 -3.89
CA LEU A 74 -2.75 6.52 -4.99
C LEU A 74 -3.82 7.10 -5.92
N GLU A 75 -4.84 7.76 -5.36
CA GLU A 75 -5.90 8.39 -6.15
C GLU A 75 -5.36 9.57 -6.94
N ILE A 76 -4.56 10.44 -6.31
CA ILE A 76 -3.87 11.55 -6.99
C ILE A 76 -3.01 11.02 -8.14
N GLU A 77 -2.26 9.94 -7.94
CA GLU A 77 -1.45 9.34 -9.00
C GLU A 77 -2.30 8.79 -10.14
N ALA A 78 -3.42 8.11 -9.84
CA ALA A 78 -4.33 7.60 -10.86
C ALA A 78 -4.94 8.76 -11.68
N LEU A 79 -5.35 9.83 -11.01
CA LEU A 79 -5.84 11.04 -11.67
C LEU A 79 -4.78 11.66 -12.58
N LEU A 80 -3.53 11.74 -12.10
CA LEU A 80 -2.41 12.26 -12.88
C LEU A 80 -2.11 11.44 -14.13
N LYS A 81 -2.29 10.11 -14.08
CA LYS A 81 -2.14 9.23 -15.25
C LYS A 81 -3.24 9.39 -16.27
N CYS A 82 -4.47 9.59 -15.82
CA CYS A 82 -5.65 9.73 -16.69
C CYS A 82 -5.80 11.14 -17.27
N LYS A 83 -5.15 12.13 -16.66
CA LYS A 83 -5.26 13.53 -17.04
C LYS A 83 -4.74 13.79 -18.45
N LYS A 84 -5.52 14.49 -19.28
CA LYS A 84 -5.05 15.05 -20.55
C LYS A 84 -4.15 16.27 -20.27
N SER A 85 -3.11 16.46 -21.07
CA SER A 85 -2.01 17.41 -20.83
C SER A 85 -2.39 18.88 -20.56
N ASN A 86 -3.64 19.30 -20.82
CA ASN A 86 -4.09 20.69 -20.75
C ASN A 86 -4.97 21.05 -19.52
N GLU A 87 -5.32 20.12 -18.64
CA GLU A 87 -6.16 20.43 -17.46
C GLU A 87 -5.32 20.97 -16.29
N SER A 88 -5.89 21.72 -15.34
CA SER A 88 -5.18 22.14 -14.12
C SER A 88 -5.36 21.11 -12.99
N LEU A 89 -4.36 20.99 -12.11
CA LEU A 89 -4.36 20.00 -11.02
C LEU A 89 -4.94 20.54 -9.70
N ASP A 90 -4.97 21.86 -9.57
CA ASP A 90 -5.50 22.56 -8.40
C ASP A 90 -6.91 22.14 -7.98
N PRO A 91 -7.90 21.94 -8.89
CA PRO A 91 -9.24 21.50 -8.49
C PRO A 91 -9.29 20.06 -7.96
N TYR A 92 -8.28 19.23 -8.22
CA TYR A 92 -8.21 17.87 -7.69
C TYR A 92 -7.48 17.86 -6.34
N LEU A 93 -6.34 18.55 -6.24
CA LEU A 93 -5.56 18.61 -5.00
C LEU A 93 -6.32 19.28 -3.85
N THR A 94 -7.23 20.20 -4.16
CA THR A 94 -8.13 20.84 -3.18
C THR A 94 -9.15 19.88 -2.57
N LYS A 95 -9.53 18.80 -3.25
CA LYS A 95 -10.47 17.78 -2.71
C LYS A 95 -9.82 16.90 -1.65
N PHE A 96 -8.51 16.69 -1.74
CA PHE A 96 -7.74 15.85 -0.82
C PHE A 96 -7.16 16.60 0.38
N LYS A 97 -7.25 17.94 0.39
CA LYS A 97 -6.86 18.71 1.58
C LYS A 97 -7.84 18.39 2.71
N LYS A 98 -7.38 17.63 3.70
CA LYS A 98 -8.08 17.51 4.98
C LYS A 98 -8.23 18.90 5.56
N ARG A 99 -9.47 19.29 5.87
CA ARG A 99 -9.77 20.55 6.57
C ARG A 99 -9.13 20.48 7.96
N PRO A 100 -8.65 21.62 8.50
CA PRO A 100 -8.11 21.67 9.86
C PRO A 100 -9.11 21.16 10.90
#